data_AF-A0A9P9QYZ1-F1
#
_entry.id   AF-A0A9P9QYZ1-F1
#
_cell.length_a   1.000
_cell.length_b   1.000
_cell.length_c   1.000
_cell.angle_alpha   90.00
_cell.angle_beta   90.00
_cell.angle_gamma   90.00
#
_symmetry.space_group_name_H-M   'P 1'
#
loop_
_entity.id
_entity.type
_entity.pdbx_description
1 polymer ?
#
loop_
_entity_poly.entity_id
_entity_poly.type
_entity_poly.pdbx_seq_one_letter_code
_entity_poly.pdbx_strand_id
1 'polypeptide(L)'
;MSSTYEAVRDDEKFQEPFPRRSSTSTSDSTLLEDEEDARLTQPRRKFSIKWMWLIHAALLSMSFTMFVGAFFTRASTLEHVRKFSAYSPAAKAVEYQRVKFNATMGEGSPYVGKGPEVDKAWHAISYDIGDQVITDEELEIIGMPKSHLRAKNPKTGVEGYRVGLEVFHQLHCINLLRQVTYKEHYMEVGNGNFAGTPEDLQMHTDHCLEILRMNVECNADVGVFTFYMMDGDPLPWPELNSFHQCRNFDRVKEWAIDNSVGNMERGDVNP
;
A
#
# COMPACT_ATOMS: atom_id res chain seq x y z
N MET A 1 2.51 37.19 0.20
CA MET A 1 3.18 37.02 -1.10
C MET A 1 2.98 35.57 -1.50
N SER A 2 2.51 35.29 -2.71
CA SER A 2 2.40 33.91 -3.19
C SER A 2 3.79 33.42 -3.59
N SER A 3 4.30 32.40 -2.92
CA SER A 3 5.52 31.70 -3.33
C SER A 3 5.10 30.45 -4.09
N THR A 4 5.39 30.40 -5.39
CA THR A 4 5.05 29.26 -6.24
C THR A 4 5.95 28.09 -5.87
N TYR A 5 5.38 27.00 -5.35
CA TYR A 5 6.12 25.76 -5.14
C TYR A 5 6.39 25.10 -6.50
N GLU A 6 7.64 25.16 -6.97
CA GLU A 6 8.09 24.35 -8.10
C GLU A 6 8.45 22.95 -7.61
N ALA A 7 7.54 22.00 -7.82
CA ALA A 7 7.81 20.60 -7.58
C ALA A 7 9.03 20.14 -8.38
N VAL A 8 9.98 19.43 -7.74
CA VAL A 8 11.17 18.87 -8.40
C VAL A 8 10.73 17.87 -9.48
N ARG A 9 10.69 18.36 -10.72
CA ARG A 9 10.55 17.53 -11.92
C ARG A 9 11.94 17.06 -12.33
N ASP A 10 11.99 15.79 -12.74
CA ASP A 10 13.19 15.11 -13.24
C ASP A 10 14.34 14.99 -12.22
N ASP A 11 14.04 14.23 -11.17
CA ASP A 11 14.97 13.79 -10.13
C ASP A 11 15.97 12.74 -10.67
N GLU A 12 16.85 13.13 -11.60
CA GLU A 12 17.92 12.27 -12.16
C GLU A 12 18.90 11.73 -11.10
N LYS A 13 18.80 12.20 -9.85
CA LYS A 13 19.65 11.81 -8.72
C LYS A 13 19.17 10.62 -7.88
N PHE A 14 18.00 10.05 -8.14
CA PHE A 14 17.56 8.84 -7.46
C PHE A 14 17.68 7.58 -8.34
N GLN A 15 18.91 7.03 -8.41
CA GLN A 15 19.08 5.66 -8.90
C GLN A 15 18.33 4.69 -7.98
N GLU A 16 17.67 3.68 -8.58
CA GLU A 16 17.01 2.64 -7.80
C GLU A 16 18.05 1.90 -6.92
N PRO A 17 17.77 1.65 -5.62
CA PRO A 17 18.69 0.89 -4.76
C PRO A 17 18.90 -0.57 -5.19
N PHE A 18 18.11 -1.08 -6.14
CA PHE A 18 18.13 -2.47 -6.60
C PHE A 18 18.11 -2.58 -8.14
N PRO A 19 19.18 -2.18 -8.84
CA PRO A 19 19.27 -2.39 -10.28
C PRO A 19 19.20 -3.89 -10.61
N ARG A 20 18.35 -4.26 -11.59
CA ARG A 20 18.38 -5.60 -12.18
C ARG A 20 19.78 -5.87 -12.73
N ARG A 21 20.43 -6.91 -12.22
CA ARG A 21 21.82 -7.26 -12.54
C ARG A 21 21.96 -7.74 -14.00
N SER A 22 22.15 -6.80 -14.92
CA SER A 22 22.61 -7.08 -16.29
C SER A 22 24.13 -7.17 -16.30
N SER A 23 24.67 -8.35 -16.59
CA SER A 23 26.11 -8.55 -16.76
C SER A 23 26.52 -8.26 -18.21
N THR A 24 27.23 -7.15 -18.44
CA THR A 24 27.87 -6.88 -19.73
C THR A 24 29.36 -7.16 -19.63
N SER A 25 29.85 -8.04 -20.49
CA SER A 25 31.27 -8.35 -20.66
C SER A 25 31.91 -7.33 -21.61
N THR A 26 33.13 -6.89 -21.31
CA THR A 26 34.04 -6.29 -22.29
C THR A 26 35.44 -6.85 -22.08
N SER A 27 35.92 -7.58 -23.07
CA SER A 27 37.33 -7.89 -23.27
C SER A 27 37.81 -7.10 -24.48
N ASP A 28 39.01 -6.52 -24.46
CA ASP A 28 40.01 -6.81 -25.50
C ASP A 28 41.40 -6.19 -25.26
N SER A 29 42.45 -6.91 -25.68
CA SER A 29 43.75 -6.41 -26.24
C SER A 29 44.66 -5.47 -25.37
N THR A 30 46.01 -5.40 -25.42
CA THR A 30 47.16 -6.09 -26.10
C THR A 30 48.48 -5.56 -25.43
N LEU A 31 49.74 -5.99 -25.68
CA LEU A 31 50.32 -6.90 -26.67
C LEU A 31 51.52 -7.76 -26.12
N LEU A 32 52.76 -7.23 -26.09
CA LEU A 32 54.11 -7.84 -25.89
C LEU A 32 55.08 -6.68 -25.44
N GLU A 33 56.35 -6.79 -25.03
CA GLU A 33 57.51 -7.71 -25.21
C GLU A 33 58.44 -7.55 -23.95
N ASP A 34 59.43 -8.39 -23.56
CA ASP A 34 59.68 -9.85 -23.64
C ASP A 34 60.81 -10.22 -22.63
N GLU A 35 61.85 -10.98 -23.02
CA GLU A 35 63.17 -11.28 -22.38
C GLU A 35 63.34 -12.32 -21.23
N GLU A 36 64.12 -13.35 -21.61
CA GLU A 36 65.17 -14.11 -20.90
C GLU A 36 64.91 -15.27 -19.90
N ASP A 37 65.49 -16.41 -20.31
CA ASP A 37 65.70 -17.68 -19.62
C ASP A 37 66.24 -17.56 -18.17
N ALA A 38 65.36 -17.82 -17.21
CA ALA A 38 65.75 -18.43 -15.94
C ALA A 38 64.96 -19.72 -15.72
N ARG A 39 65.50 -20.86 -16.19
CA ARG A 39 64.91 -22.20 -16.02
C ARG A 39 65.02 -22.72 -14.59
N LEU A 40 64.40 -22.01 -13.64
CA LEU A 40 63.98 -22.61 -12.39
C LEU A 40 62.89 -23.64 -12.71
N THR A 41 63.24 -24.92 -12.64
CA THR A 41 62.27 -26.01 -12.66
C THR A 41 61.44 -26.00 -11.39
N GLN A 42 60.51 -25.05 -11.27
CA GLN A 42 59.44 -25.15 -10.30
C GLN A 42 58.71 -26.47 -10.55
N PRO A 43 58.42 -27.28 -9.51
CA PRO A 43 57.58 -28.44 -9.66
C PRO A 43 56.19 -27.95 -10.05
N ARG A 44 55.86 -27.96 -11.35
CA ARG A 44 54.51 -27.71 -11.87
C ARG A 44 53.58 -28.71 -11.20
N ARG A 45 52.95 -28.27 -10.12
CA ARG A 45 52.01 -29.04 -9.31
C ARG A 45 50.87 -29.41 -10.24
N LYS A 46 50.90 -30.63 -10.79
CA LYS A 46 49.89 -31.15 -11.72
C LYS A 46 48.59 -31.32 -10.95
N PHE A 47 47.86 -30.22 -10.75
CA PHE A 47 46.49 -30.22 -10.29
C PHE A 47 45.72 -31.07 -11.30
N SER A 48 45.37 -32.29 -10.89
CA SER A 48 44.68 -33.23 -11.74
C SER A 48 43.36 -32.60 -12.17
N ILE A 49 43.08 -32.61 -13.47
CA ILE A 49 41.85 -32.06 -14.08
C ILE A 49 40.59 -32.62 -13.38
N LYS A 50 40.66 -33.83 -12.80
CA LYS A 50 39.60 -34.41 -11.97
C LYS A 50 39.22 -33.54 -10.76
N TRP A 51 40.17 -32.89 -10.09
CA TRP A 51 39.87 -31.96 -8.98
C TRP A 51 39.13 -30.71 -9.46
N MET A 52 39.47 -30.19 -10.65
CA MET A 52 38.73 -29.07 -11.23
C MET A 52 37.28 -29.48 -11.52
N TRP A 53 37.04 -30.65 -12.11
CA TRP A 53 35.68 -31.16 -12.34
C TRP A 53 34.90 -31.41 -11.03
N LEU A 54 35.54 -31.91 -9.97
CA LEU A 54 34.90 -32.05 -8.65
C LEU A 54 34.48 -30.70 -8.07
N ILE A 55 35.33 -29.67 -8.17
CA ILE A 55 35.01 -28.31 -7.73
C ILE A 55 33.83 -27.74 -8.56
N HIS A 56 33.85 -27.91 -9.89
CA HIS A 56 32.74 -27.46 -10.74
C HIS A 56 31.43 -28.19 -10.42
N ALA A 57 31.46 -29.50 -10.18
CA ALA A 57 30.28 -30.28 -9.78
C ALA A 57 29.72 -29.83 -8.43
N ALA A 58 30.59 -29.54 -7.45
CA ALA A 58 30.19 -29.00 -6.15
C ALA A 58 29.57 -27.60 -6.27
N LEU A 59 30.19 -26.69 -7.02
CA LEU A 59 29.68 -25.34 -7.26
C LEU A 59 28.36 -25.33 -8.05
N LEU A 60 28.22 -26.21 -9.05
CA LEU A 60 26.98 -26.38 -9.80
C LEU A 60 25.87 -26.94 -8.91
N SER A 61 26.18 -27.94 -8.08
CA SER A 61 25.22 -28.51 -7.12
C SER A 61 24.75 -27.46 -6.11
N MET A 62 25.66 -26.65 -5.56
CA MET A 62 25.35 -25.54 -4.66
C MET A 62 24.51 -24.47 -5.35
N SER A 63 24.83 -24.12 -6.59
CA SER A 63 24.07 -23.14 -7.38
C SER A 63 22.65 -23.66 -7.69
N PHE A 64 22.51 -24.95 -7.99
CA PHE A 64 21.23 -25.59 -8.24
C PHE A 64 20.38 -25.69 -6.97
N THR A 65 20.94 -26.07 -5.82
CA THR A 65 20.19 -26.08 -4.55
C THR A 65 19.80 -24.68 -4.10
N MET A 66 20.65 -23.66 -4.31
CA MET A 66 20.29 -22.26 -4.07
C MET A 66 19.16 -21.80 -5.01
N PHE A 67 19.20 -22.15 -6.30
CA PHE A 67 18.16 -21.80 -7.26
C PHE A 67 16.81 -22.47 -6.93
N VAL A 68 16.83 -23.77 -6.64
CA VAL A 68 15.64 -24.55 -6.26
C VAL A 68 15.09 -24.05 -4.93
N GLY A 69 15.94 -23.78 -3.94
CA GLY A 69 15.56 -23.16 -2.67
C GLY A 69 14.90 -21.79 -2.89
N ALA A 70 15.53 -20.91 -3.67
CA ALA A 70 15.00 -19.58 -3.99
C ALA A 70 13.70 -19.61 -4.81
N PHE A 71 13.43 -20.69 -5.55
CA PHE A 71 12.15 -20.89 -6.23
C PHE A 71 11.05 -21.27 -5.24
N PHE A 72 11.33 -22.20 -4.31
CA PHE A 72 10.38 -22.64 -3.30
C PHE A 72 10.17 -21.68 -2.12
N THR A 73 11.08 -20.72 -1.88
CA THR A 73 10.91 -19.67 -0.85
C THR A 73 10.21 -18.40 -1.35
N ARG A 74 9.74 -18.37 -2.61
CA ARG A 74 8.90 -17.27 -3.12
C ARG A 74 7.51 -17.32 -2.51
N ALA A 75 7.35 -16.64 -1.37
CA ALA A 75 6.04 -16.37 -0.80
C ALA A 75 5.19 -15.55 -1.79
N SER A 76 3.93 -15.94 -1.96
CA SER A 76 2.97 -15.14 -2.74
C SER A 76 2.49 -13.91 -1.95
N THR A 77 1.99 -12.88 -2.63
CA THR A 77 1.37 -11.72 -1.96
C THR A 77 0.26 -12.14 -0.99
N LEU A 78 -0.58 -13.10 -1.40
CA LEU A 78 -1.66 -13.64 -0.57
C LEU A 78 -1.14 -14.35 0.69
N GLU A 79 -0.04 -15.09 0.58
CA GLU A 79 0.60 -15.75 1.73
C GLU A 79 1.20 -14.73 2.70
N HIS A 80 1.88 -13.70 2.18
CA HIS A 80 2.39 -12.59 3.00
C HIS A 80 1.26 -11.88 3.75
N VAL A 81 0.18 -11.51 3.06
CA VAL A 81 -0.99 -10.84 3.67
C VAL A 81 -1.65 -11.73 4.72
N ARG A 82 -1.86 -13.03 4.45
CA ARG A 82 -2.43 -13.97 5.43
C ARG A 82 -1.55 -14.19 6.66
N LYS A 83 -0.24 -13.97 6.55
CA LYS A 83 0.72 -14.15 7.65
C LYS A 83 0.91 -12.90 8.51
N PHE A 84 0.75 -11.72 7.93
CA PHE A 84 1.07 -10.42 8.56
C PHE A 84 -0.10 -9.44 8.57
N SER A 85 -1.34 -9.92 8.53
CA SER A 85 -2.54 -9.09 8.68
C SER A 85 -3.68 -9.85 9.35
N ALA A 86 -4.61 -9.12 9.94
CA ALA A 86 -5.89 -9.68 10.39
C ALA A 86 -6.64 -10.36 9.22
N TYR A 87 -7.49 -11.34 9.55
CA TYR A 87 -8.30 -12.02 8.54
C TYR A 87 -9.17 -11.01 7.77
N SER A 88 -9.23 -11.16 6.45
CA SER A 88 -10.15 -10.41 5.59
C SER A 88 -10.49 -11.22 4.33
N PRO A 89 -11.76 -11.27 3.91
CA PRO A 89 -12.16 -11.89 2.64
C PRO A 89 -11.52 -11.18 1.41
N ALA A 90 -11.11 -9.92 1.58
CA ALA A 90 -10.43 -9.12 0.56
C ALA A 90 -8.94 -9.48 0.36
N ALA A 91 -8.35 -10.35 1.19
CA ALA A 91 -6.91 -10.65 1.15
C ALA A 91 -6.40 -11.11 -0.23
N LYS A 92 -7.26 -11.73 -1.05
CA LYS A 92 -6.96 -12.17 -2.43
C LYS A 92 -6.89 -11.03 -3.46
N ALA A 93 -7.43 -9.85 -3.14
CA ALA A 93 -7.40 -8.65 -3.97
C ALA A 93 -6.23 -7.71 -3.63
N VAL A 94 -5.46 -8.03 -2.58
CA VAL A 94 -4.31 -7.24 -2.19
C VAL A 94 -3.15 -7.46 -3.17
N GLU A 95 -2.83 -6.41 -3.90
CA GLU A 95 -1.62 -6.26 -4.69
C GLU A 95 -0.80 -5.11 -4.08
N TYR A 96 0.53 -5.18 -4.12
CA TYR A 96 1.40 -4.11 -3.60
C TYR A 96 1.97 -3.28 -4.74
N GLN A 97 1.84 -1.95 -4.65
CA GLN A 97 2.36 -0.99 -5.63
C GLN A 97 3.19 0.11 -4.97
N ARG A 98 4.26 0.54 -5.64
CA ARG A 98 5.09 1.65 -5.20
C ARG A 98 4.52 2.95 -5.75
N VAL A 99 4.23 3.91 -4.87
CA VAL A 99 3.59 5.20 -5.21
C VAL A 99 4.49 6.33 -4.71
N LYS A 100 4.76 7.35 -5.53
CA LYS A 100 5.33 8.61 -5.04
C LYS A 100 4.17 9.50 -4.59
N PHE A 101 4.17 9.92 -3.33
CA PHE A 101 3.13 10.83 -2.85
C PHE A 101 3.33 12.22 -3.47
N ASN A 102 2.23 12.92 -3.71
CA ASN A 102 2.22 14.32 -4.09
C ASN A 102 1.41 15.09 -3.04
N ALA A 103 2.13 15.64 -2.06
CA ALA A 103 1.62 16.40 -0.94
C ALA A 103 1.65 17.91 -1.19
N THR A 104 1.65 18.35 -2.47
CA THR A 104 1.57 19.78 -2.81
C THR A 104 0.32 20.40 -2.20
N MET A 105 0.51 21.49 -1.44
CA MET A 105 -0.57 22.10 -0.67
C MET A 105 -1.64 22.74 -1.58
N GLY A 106 -2.91 22.47 -1.29
CA GLY A 106 -4.05 23.31 -1.68
C GLY A 106 -4.76 22.98 -2.99
N GLU A 107 -4.05 22.60 -4.06
CA GLU A 107 -4.64 22.55 -5.41
C GLU A 107 -4.36 21.24 -6.18
N GLY A 108 -5.36 20.74 -6.92
CA GLY A 108 -5.22 19.65 -7.89
C GLY A 108 -5.84 18.29 -7.52
N SER A 109 -6.32 18.09 -6.28
CA SER A 109 -6.99 16.85 -5.86
C SER A 109 -8.52 17.00 -5.87
N PRO A 110 -9.29 16.02 -6.42
CA PRO A 110 -10.75 16.07 -6.43
C PRO A 110 -11.39 15.89 -5.05
N TYR A 111 -10.59 15.60 -4.02
CA TYR A 111 -11.03 15.37 -2.64
C TYR A 111 -10.89 16.61 -1.74
N VAL A 112 -10.32 17.71 -2.26
CA VAL A 112 -10.09 18.97 -1.52
C VAL A 112 -11.25 19.94 -1.74
N GLY A 113 -11.66 20.64 -0.68
CA GLY A 113 -12.75 21.62 -0.73
C GLY A 113 -14.11 21.06 -0.28
N LYS A 114 -15.18 21.71 -0.74
CA LYS A 114 -16.58 21.41 -0.40
C LYS A 114 -17.47 21.53 -1.65
N GLY A 115 -18.65 20.93 -1.59
CA GLY A 115 -19.65 20.98 -2.65
C GLY A 115 -19.77 19.69 -3.49
N PRO A 116 -20.75 19.63 -4.41
CA PRO A 116 -21.27 18.38 -4.96
C PRO A 116 -20.24 17.50 -5.66
N GLU A 117 -19.30 18.09 -6.40
CA GLU A 117 -18.24 17.38 -7.11
C GLU A 117 -17.26 16.71 -6.15
N VAL A 118 -16.90 17.39 -5.07
CA VAL A 118 -16.00 16.89 -4.03
C VAL A 118 -16.70 15.82 -3.20
N ASP A 119 -17.97 16.05 -2.84
CA ASP A 119 -18.79 15.07 -2.11
C ASP A 119 -18.96 13.78 -2.93
N LYS A 120 -19.24 13.90 -4.23
CA LYS A 120 -19.29 12.76 -5.16
C LYS A 120 -17.97 12.00 -5.24
N ALA A 121 -16.82 12.69 -5.23
CA ALA A 121 -15.52 12.04 -5.21
C ALA A 121 -15.33 11.21 -3.94
N TRP A 122 -15.65 11.77 -2.76
CA TRP A 122 -15.60 11.05 -1.49
C TRP A 122 -16.55 9.86 -1.43
N HIS A 123 -17.81 10.04 -1.84
CA HIS A 123 -18.81 8.96 -1.86
C HIS A 123 -18.32 7.78 -2.71
N ALA A 124 -17.71 8.04 -3.87
CA ALA A 124 -17.17 7.03 -4.77
C ALA A 124 -15.99 6.22 -4.19
N ILE A 125 -15.42 6.60 -3.04
CA ILE A 125 -14.36 5.85 -2.34
C ILE A 125 -14.75 5.40 -0.91
N SER A 126 -15.94 5.75 -0.42
CA SER A 126 -16.46 5.28 0.88
C SER A 126 -17.87 4.71 0.77
N TYR A 127 -18.89 5.59 0.72
CA TYR A 127 -20.30 5.22 0.82
C TYR A 127 -20.83 4.40 -0.34
N ASP A 128 -20.36 4.63 -1.57
CA ASP A 128 -20.85 3.96 -2.78
C ASP A 128 -20.35 2.51 -2.91
N ILE A 129 -19.42 2.07 -2.05
CA ILE A 129 -18.83 0.73 -2.09
C ILE A 129 -19.77 -0.35 -1.50
N GLY A 130 -20.46 0.00 -0.41
CA GLY A 130 -21.31 -0.91 0.36
C GLY A 130 -20.55 -1.99 1.14
N ASP A 131 -21.31 -2.75 1.92
CA ASP A 131 -20.79 -3.79 2.80
C ASP A 131 -20.69 -5.14 2.11
N GLN A 132 -19.98 -6.09 2.70
CA GLN A 132 -19.80 -7.46 2.20
C GLN A 132 -20.45 -8.46 3.19
N VAL A 133 -20.36 -9.76 2.86
CA VAL A 133 -20.73 -10.85 3.77
C VAL A 133 -19.56 -11.80 3.99
N ILE A 134 -19.51 -12.37 5.20
CA ILE A 134 -18.61 -13.47 5.58
C ILE A 134 -19.42 -14.66 6.13
N THR A 135 -18.88 -15.87 6.01
CA THR A 135 -19.53 -17.10 6.50
C THR A 135 -19.50 -17.20 8.03
N ASP A 136 -20.25 -18.16 8.60
CA ASP A 136 -20.18 -18.50 10.03
C ASP A 136 -18.76 -18.89 10.47
N GLU A 137 -18.01 -19.59 9.62
CA GLU A 137 -16.61 -20.01 9.86
C GLU A 137 -15.68 -18.79 9.91
N GLU A 138 -15.88 -17.83 9.02
CA GLU A 138 -15.11 -16.59 8.95
C GLU A 138 -15.44 -15.64 10.10
N LEU A 139 -16.69 -15.63 10.60
CA LEU A 139 -17.08 -14.93 11.82
C LEU A 139 -16.36 -15.50 13.06
N GLU A 140 -16.22 -16.83 13.14
CA GLU A 140 -15.48 -17.49 14.21
C GLU A 140 -13.98 -17.16 14.16
N ILE A 141 -13.38 -17.05 12.97
CA ILE A 141 -11.97 -16.61 12.80
C ILE A 141 -11.74 -15.20 13.38
N ILE A 142 -12.69 -14.26 13.20
CA ILE A 142 -12.59 -12.90 13.77
C ILE A 142 -13.15 -12.78 15.19
N GLY A 143 -13.60 -13.88 15.81
CA GLY A 143 -14.05 -13.92 17.21
C GLY A 143 -15.32 -13.15 17.51
N MET A 144 -16.20 -12.93 16.52
CA MET A 144 -17.41 -12.10 16.67
C MET A 144 -18.66 -12.94 17.01
N PRO A 145 -19.64 -12.37 17.76
CA PRO A 145 -20.81 -13.13 18.21
C PRO A 145 -21.84 -13.34 17.09
N LYS A 146 -22.44 -14.54 17.06
CA LYS A 146 -23.45 -14.96 16.06
C LYS A 146 -24.78 -14.18 16.12
N SER A 147 -24.93 -13.25 17.07
CA SER A 147 -26.03 -12.29 17.16
C SER A 147 -25.86 -11.07 16.24
N HIS A 148 -24.73 -10.92 15.56
CA HIS A 148 -24.51 -9.84 14.59
C HIS A 148 -25.40 -9.97 13.34
N LEU A 149 -25.60 -8.83 12.67
CA LEU A 149 -26.52 -8.70 11.55
C LEU A 149 -26.14 -9.64 10.40
N ARG A 150 -27.12 -10.43 9.94
CA ARG A 150 -27.01 -11.24 8.72
C ARG A 150 -27.44 -10.45 7.48
N ALA A 151 -26.84 -10.79 6.35
CA ALA A 151 -27.23 -10.31 5.03
C ALA A 151 -27.05 -11.42 3.99
N LYS A 152 -27.69 -11.25 2.82
CA LYS A 152 -27.56 -12.15 1.69
C LYS A 152 -26.95 -11.40 0.52
N ASN A 153 -25.89 -11.93 -0.06
CA ASN A 153 -25.28 -11.35 -1.25
C ASN A 153 -26.25 -11.44 -2.43
N PRO A 154 -26.62 -10.32 -3.08
CA PRO A 154 -27.63 -10.31 -4.13
C PRO A 154 -27.15 -10.96 -5.44
N LYS A 155 -25.82 -11.03 -5.69
CA LYS A 155 -25.24 -11.62 -6.90
C LYS A 155 -25.04 -13.13 -6.77
N THR A 156 -24.56 -13.60 -5.61
CA THR A 156 -24.20 -15.02 -5.40
C THR A 156 -25.26 -15.81 -4.64
N GLY A 157 -26.18 -15.14 -3.96
CA GLY A 157 -27.17 -15.76 -3.09
C GLY A 157 -26.62 -16.32 -1.77
N VAL A 158 -25.32 -16.16 -1.50
CA VAL A 158 -24.68 -16.58 -0.24
C VAL A 158 -25.22 -15.74 0.91
N GLU A 159 -25.68 -16.39 1.97
CA GLU A 159 -26.07 -15.76 3.23
C GLU A 159 -24.93 -15.85 4.23
N GLY A 160 -24.72 -14.78 5.00
CA GLY A 160 -23.67 -14.69 6.01
C GLY A 160 -23.85 -13.46 6.89
N TYR A 161 -22.80 -13.08 7.61
CA TYR A 161 -22.79 -11.89 8.46
C TYR A 161 -22.35 -10.66 7.66
N ARG A 162 -23.10 -9.57 7.78
CA ARG A 162 -22.80 -8.28 7.14
C ARG A 162 -21.56 -7.66 7.80
N VAL A 163 -20.56 -7.31 7.00
CA VAL A 163 -19.31 -6.67 7.46
C VAL A 163 -18.87 -5.59 6.47
N GLY A 164 -18.36 -4.46 6.98
CA GLY A 164 -17.67 -3.47 6.15
C GLY A 164 -16.15 -3.71 6.14
N LEU A 165 -15.46 -3.37 5.06
CA LEU A 165 -13.99 -3.24 5.11
C LEU A 165 -13.60 -1.91 5.77
N GLU A 166 -12.72 -1.97 6.77
CA GLU A 166 -12.35 -0.81 7.59
C GLU A 166 -11.83 0.40 6.78
N VAL A 167 -11.18 0.18 5.64
CA VAL A 167 -10.65 1.27 4.80
C VAL A 167 -11.73 2.23 4.34
N PHE A 168 -12.95 1.76 4.08
CA PHE A 168 -14.07 2.63 3.67
C PHE A 168 -14.68 3.36 4.87
N HIS A 169 -14.63 2.76 6.06
CA HIS A 169 -14.97 3.44 7.31
C HIS A 169 -13.94 4.52 7.66
N GLN A 170 -12.65 4.26 7.49
CA GLN A 170 -11.58 5.25 7.66
C GLN A 170 -11.75 6.43 6.67
N LEU A 171 -12.08 6.14 5.40
CA LEU A 171 -12.36 7.19 4.40
C LEU A 171 -13.65 7.97 4.71
N HIS A 172 -14.68 7.33 5.27
CA HIS A 172 -15.85 8.00 5.85
C HIS A 172 -15.44 8.95 7.00
N CYS A 173 -14.64 8.48 7.95
CA CYS A 173 -14.14 9.30 9.06
C CYS A 173 -13.37 10.53 8.54
N ILE A 174 -12.45 10.34 7.59
CA ILE A 174 -11.68 11.45 6.99
C ILE A 174 -12.61 12.42 6.25
N ASN A 175 -13.63 11.91 5.55
CA ASN A 175 -14.63 12.75 4.90
C ASN A 175 -15.43 13.59 5.91
N LEU A 176 -15.85 13.01 7.04
CA LEU A 176 -16.52 13.77 8.11
C LEU A 176 -15.61 14.89 8.64
N LEU A 177 -14.33 14.60 8.90
CA LEU A 177 -13.37 15.62 9.35
C LEU A 177 -13.21 16.75 8.32
N ARG A 178 -13.16 16.43 7.01
CA ARG A 178 -13.21 17.44 5.94
C ARG A 178 -14.50 18.26 6.01
N GLN A 179 -15.66 17.63 6.15
CA GLN A 179 -16.94 18.34 6.20
C GLN A 179 -17.02 19.27 7.44
N VAL A 180 -16.45 18.86 8.58
CA VAL A 180 -16.35 19.67 9.80
C VAL A 180 -15.47 20.93 9.60
N THR A 181 -14.43 20.91 8.75
CA THR A 181 -13.68 22.15 8.43
C THR A 181 -14.46 23.13 7.54
N TYR A 182 -15.63 22.72 7.03
CA TYR A 182 -16.56 23.54 6.26
C TYR A 182 -17.96 23.56 6.90
N LYS A 183 -18.03 23.48 8.24
CA LYS A 183 -19.24 23.26 9.03
C LYS A 183 -20.44 24.10 8.61
N GLU A 184 -20.27 25.39 8.36
CA GLU A 184 -21.36 26.31 7.99
C GLU A 184 -22.11 25.83 6.74
N HIS A 185 -21.38 25.30 5.76
CA HIS A 185 -21.96 24.78 4.51
C HIS A 185 -22.72 23.47 4.73
N TYR A 186 -22.14 22.52 5.45
CA TYR A 186 -22.80 21.22 5.65
C TYR A 186 -23.96 21.31 6.66
N MET A 187 -23.93 22.25 7.61
CA MET A 187 -25.09 22.63 8.43
C MET A 187 -26.22 23.27 7.59
N GLU A 188 -25.90 24.06 6.56
CA GLU A 188 -26.90 24.63 5.62
C GLU A 188 -27.52 23.54 4.74
N VAL A 189 -26.72 22.55 4.29
CA VAL A 189 -27.21 21.39 3.53
C VAL A 189 -28.05 20.44 4.41
N GLY A 190 -27.72 20.31 5.70
CA GLY A 190 -28.58 19.67 6.71
C GLY A 190 -28.81 18.17 6.51
N ASN A 191 -27.84 17.44 5.93
CA ASN A 191 -27.96 16.01 5.63
C ASN A 191 -26.88 15.15 6.33
N GLY A 192 -27.09 13.83 6.34
CA GLY A 192 -26.16 12.85 6.91
C GLY A 192 -25.76 13.21 8.35
N ASN A 193 -24.45 13.29 8.59
CA ASN A 193 -23.87 13.65 9.88
C ASN A 193 -24.25 15.05 10.41
N PHE A 194 -24.75 15.93 9.55
CA PHE A 194 -25.15 17.30 9.89
C PHE A 194 -26.67 17.47 10.06
N ALA A 195 -27.45 16.39 9.94
CA ALA A 195 -28.89 16.39 10.21
C ALA A 195 -29.23 16.21 11.71
N GLY A 196 -28.25 15.80 12.53
CA GLY A 196 -28.39 15.62 13.98
C GLY A 196 -28.18 16.90 14.79
N THR A 197 -28.08 16.76 16.11
CA THR A 197 -27.72 17.88 16.99
C THR A 197 -26.23 18.24 16.88
N PRO A 198 -25.82 19.46 17.28
CA PRO A 198 -24.39 19.80 17.41
C PRO A 198 -23.62 18.82 18.30
N GLU A 199 -24.27 18.27 19.32
CA GLU A 199 -23.72 17.27 20.24
C GLU A 199 -23.53 15.90 19.55
N ASP A 200 -24.47 15.45 18.72
CA ASP A 200 -24.33 14.22 17.93
C ASP A 200 -23.17 14.34 16.93
N LEU A 201 -23.07 15.48 16.23
CA LEU A 201 -21.97 15.77 15.31
C LEU A 201 -20.61 15.78 16.02
N GLN A 202 -20.54 16.37 17.22
CA GLN A 202 -19.31 16.36 18.03
C GLN A 202 -18.95 14.93 18.46
N MET A 203 -19.91 14.16 18.97
CA MET A 203 -19.69 12.76 19.37
C MET A 203 -19.19 11.90 18.20
N HIS A 204 -19.78 12.05 17.01
CA HIS A 204 -19.33 11.33 15.82
C HIS A 204 -17.94 11.79 15.37
N THR A 205 -17.65 13.09 15.45
CA THR A 205 -16.31 13.65 15.17
C THR A 205 -15.25 13.06 16.09
N ASP A 206 -15.50 13.00 17.39
CA ASP A 206 -14.57 12.44 18.38
C ASP A 206 -14.39 10.92 18.19
N HIS A 207 -15.47 10.19 17.86
CA HIS A 207 -15.39 8.78 17.46
C HIS A 207 -14.50 8.58 16.22
N CYS A 208 -14.69 9.40 15.18
CA CYS A 208 -13.90 9.33 13.95
C CYS A 208 -12.41 9.62 14.21
N LEU A 209 -12.10 10.61 15.04
CA LEU A 209 -10.72 10.91 15.46
C LEU A 209 -10.07 9.72 16.18
N GLU A 210 -10.78 9.09 17.13
CA GLU A 210 -10.25 7.97 17.90
C GLU A 210 -10.05 6.70 17.04
N ILE A 211 -10.98 6.39 16.15
CA ILE A 211 -10.83 5.28 15.17
C ILE A 211 -9.62 5.51 14.25
N LEU A 212 -9.44 6.74 13.75
CA LEU A 212 -8.29 7.07 12.90
C LEU A 212 -6.97 7.03 13.68
N ARG A 213 -6.94 7.54 14.92
CA ARG A 213 -5.77 7.44 15.82
C ARG A 213 -5.35 5.98 16.04
N MET A 214 -6.29 5.14 16.45
CA MET A 214 -6.04 3.70 16.66
C MET A 214 -5.56 3.01 15.38
N ASN A 215 -6.11 3.37 14.21
CA ASN A 215 -5.68 2.78 12.95
C ASN A 215 -4.25 3.21 12.54
N VAL A 216 -3.90 4.48 12.70
CA VAL A 216 -2.54 4.99 12.44
C VAL A 216 -1.52 4.33 13.36
N GLU A 217 -1.82 4.21 14.66
CA GLU A 217 -0.95 3.51 15.62
C GLU A 217 -0.86 2.00 15.36
N CYS A 218 -1.94 1.37 14.90
CA CYS A 218 -1.96 -0.07 14.58
C CYS A 218 -1.12 -0.39 13.34
N ASN A 219 -1.13 0.48 12.33
CA ASN A 219 -0.31 0.29 11.12
C ASN A 219 1.14 0.74 11.31
N ALA A 220 1.39 1.74 12.18
CA ALA A 220 2.70 2.23 12.58
C ALA A 220 3.69 2.37 11.40
N ASP A 221 3.35 3.21 10.40
CA ASP A 221 4.16 3.35 9.19
C ASP A 221 5.61 3.73 9.53
N VAL A 222 6.55 2.85 9.16
CA VAL A 222 8.00 3.00 9.36
C VAL A 222 8.68 3.69 8.17
N GLY A 223 7.91 4.20 7.21
CA GLY A 223 8.39 5.08 6.16
C GLY A 223 9.07 6.33 6.73
N VAL A 224 10.14 6.76 6.08
CA VAL A 224 10.94 7.93 6.52
C VAL A 224 10.85 9.06 5.50
N PHE A 225 10.84 10.28 6.01
CA PHE A 225 10.94 11.50 5.22
C PHE A 225 12.18 12.30 5.64
N THR A 226 12.68 13.13 4.73
CA THR A 226 13.80 14.04 4.98
C THR A 226 13.29 15.43 5.35
N PHE A 227 14.18 16.29 5.84
CA PHE A 227 13.89 17.70 6.09
C PHE A 227 14.72 18.60 5.17
N TYR A 228 14.18 19.77 4.83
CA TYR A 228 14.88 20.84 4.13
C TYR A 228 14.64 22.19 4.81
N MET A 229 15.48 23.18 4.53
CA MET A 229 15.29 24.55 5.01
C MET A 229 14.61 25.39 3.92
N MET A 230 13.71 26.29 4.31
CA MET A 230 13.17 27.33 3.42
C MET A 230 13.86 28.66 3.68
N ASP A 231 14.06 29.46 2.63
CA ASP A 231 14.64 30.80 2.78
C ASP A 231 13.76 31.70 3.66
N GLY A 232 14.34 32.18 4.77
CA GLY A 232 13.65 33.04 5.72
C GLY A 232 12.89 32.33 6.84
N ASP A 233 12.81 30.99 6.84
CA ASP A 233 12.26 30.22 7.96
C ASP A 233 13.38 29.59 8.82
N PRO A 234 13.45 29.85 10.13
CA PRO A 234 14.43 29.20 11.01
C PRO A 234 14.14 27.72 11.30
N LEU A 235 12.97 27.19 10.91
CA LEU A 235 12.57 25.81 11.17
C LEU A 235 12.73 24.90 9.92
N PRO A 236 13.09 23.62 10.11
CA PRO A 236 13.14 22.64 9.03
C PRO A 236 11.73 22.19 8.62
N TRP A 237 11.48 22.11 7.32
CA TRP A 237 10.23 21.64 6.72
C TRP A 237 10.35 20.18 6.25
N PRO A 238 9.30 19.35 6.40
CA PRO A 238 9.33 17.95 5.99
C PRO A 238 9.12 17.79 4.47
N GLU A 239 9.92 16.93 3.84
CA GLU A 239 9.73 16.50 2.45
C GLU A 239 8.88 15.23 2.40
N LEU A 240 7.57 15.41 2.25
CA LEU A 240 6.57 14.34 2.28
C LEU A 240 6.30 13.71 0.89
N ASN A 241 6.90 14.21 -0.19
CA ASN A 241 6.75 13.67 -1.55
C ASN A 241 7.66 12.44 -1.76
N SER A 242 7.62 11.50 -0.83
CA SER A 242 8.47 10.31 -0.81
C SER A 242 7.83 9.12 -1.55
N PHE A 243 8.57 8.01 -1.68
CA PHE A 243 8.04 6.76 -2.23
C PHE A 243 7.51 5.86 -1.11
N HIS A 244 6.23 5.51 -1.18
CA HIS A 244 5.56 4.57 -0.28
C HIS A 244 5.31 3.22 -0.97
N GLN A 245 5.26 2.14 -0.19
CA GLN A 245 4.85 0.81 -0.65
C GLN A 245 3.40 0.56 -0.18
N CYS A 246 2.44 0.90 -1.03
CA CYS A 246 1.02 0.83 -0.70
C CYS A 246 0.40 -0.50 -1.12
N ARG A 247 -0.71 -0.89 -0.48
CA ARG A 247 -1.70 -1.78 -1.12
C ARG A 247 -2.36 -1.03 -2.27
N ASN A 248 -2.63 -1.71 -3.38
CA ASN A 248 -3.38 -1.12 -4.47
C ASN A 248 -4.84 -0.95 -4.06
N PHE A 249 -5.22 0.29 -3.75
CA PHE A 249 -6.55 0.65 -3.28
C PHE A 249 -7.63 0.29 -4.30
N ASP A 250 -7.41 0.55 -5.59
CA ASP A 250 -8.39 0.29 -6.64
C ASP A 250 -8.73 -1.19 -6.74
N ARG A 251 -7.74 -2.09 -6.59
CA ARG A 251 -7.95 -3.55 -6.59
C ARG A 251 -8.78 -4.02 -5.40
N VAL A 252 -8.57 -3.44 -4.21
CA VAL A 252 -9.37 -3.71 -3.00
C VAL A 252 -10.79 -3.13 -3.15
N LYS A 253 -10.92 -1.94 -3.74
CA LYS A 253 -12.19 -1.26 -4.02
C LYS A 253 -13.04 -2.02 -5.03
N GLU A 254 -12.46 -2.41 -6.17
CA GLU A 254 -13.10 -3.27 -7.18
C GLU A 254 -13.64 -4.54 -6.54
N TRP A 255 -12.80 -5.24 -5.75
CA TRP A 255 -13.22 -6.44 -5.03
C TRP A 255 -14.41 -6.17 -4.09
N ALA A 256 -14.40 -5.07 -3.35
CA ALA A 256 -15.47 -4.72 -2.41
C ALA A 256 -16.79 -4.42 -3.13
N ILE A 257 -16.76 -3.65 -4.22
CA ILE A 257 -17.93 -3.38 -5.10
C ILE A 257 -18.45 -4.70 -5.71
N ASP A 258 -17.56 -5.58 -6.14
CA ASP A 258 -17.94 -6.87 -6.71
C ASP A 258 -18.65 -7.78 -5.71
N ASN A 259 -18.25 -7.73 -4.43
CA ASN A 259 -18.79 -8.56 -3.35
C ASN A 259 -19.84 -7.83 -2.49
N SER A 260 -20.26 -6.63 -2.91
CA SER A 260 -21.18 -5.76 -2.17
C SER A 260 -22.57 -6.36 -1.98
N VAL A 261 -23.16 -6.12 -0.82
CA VAL A 261 -24.52 -6.53 -0.42
C VAL A 261 -25.46 -5.36 -0.13
N GLY A 262 -25.02 -4.14 -0.45
CA GLY A 262 -25.77 -2.89 -0.26
C GLY A 262 -25.09 -1.91 0.69
N ASN A 263 -25.50 -0.65 0.62
CA ASN A 263 -24.88 0.48 1.32
C ASN A 263 -25.70 0.82 2.57
N MET A 264 -25.08 1.35 3.63
CA MET A 264 -25.84 1.74 4.84
C MET A 264 -26.62 3.06 4.70
N GLU A 265 -26.13 4.03 3.93
CA GLU A 265 -26.68 5.39 3.94
C GLU A 265 -27.63 5.75 2.78
N ARG A 266 -27.74 4.91 1.73
CA ARG A 266 -28.83 5.05 0.74
C ARG A 266 -30.04 4.23 1.19
N GLY A 267 -31.04 4.90 1.75
CA GLY A 267 -32.39 4.36 1.94
C GLY A 267 -33.13 4.07 0.62
N ASP A 268 -32.50 4.43 -0.50
CA ASP A 268 -32.96 4.37 -1.89
C ASP A 268 -33.07 2.93 -2.44
N VAL A 269 -32.52 1.92 -1.74
CA VAL A 269 -32.50 0.52 -2.19
C VAL A 269 -33.37 -0.36 -1.28
N ASN A 270 -34.68 -0.25 -1.49
CA ASN A 270 -35.62 -1.34 -1.25
C ASN A 270 -35.94 -2.00 -2.63
N PRO A 271 -36.43 -3.26 -2.67
CA PRO A 271 -36.20 -4.20 -3.78
C PRO A 271 -36.86 -3.86 -5.12
#